data_AF-A0A932H648-F1
#
_entry.id   AF-A0A932H648-F1
#
_cell.length_a   1.000
_cell.length_b   1.000
_cell.length_c   1.000
_cell.angle_alpha   90.00
_cell.angle_beta   90.00
_cell.angle_gamma   90.00
#
_symmetry.space_group_name_H-M   'P 1'
#
loop_
_entity.id
_entity.type
_entity.pdbx_description
1 polymer ?
#
loop_
_entity_poly.entity_id
_entity_poly.type
_entity_poly.pdbx_seq_one_letter_code
_entity_poly.pdbx_strand_id
1 'polypeptide(L)'
;MLFTYACADRYLEDGGILGFVITHEVFKSKGAGEGFRSFLLPESDTPLKVLTMEDMVDLKPFQAANKTSLFTLKRGEPTTYPLPVVEWKRKSGVGRVQPEWSLEEVFEKTERANLQAIPVNPDKKTSSWQTARRADLRASEVLKGTNPYKARLGARVEPYGVFWLRIKEVRPDDKLVIENLHDRGKRKVPLVSTTIESDLVYPAVSGGDLVRFGVQSHFYVLISQDAETRKGYDEEDFASNLPLTYAYLVQFKGILVKRAAYQKYFHKDVTKNGSVIGKEAIAPFYSMYNISEETFSSYRVVWKRMASKMAAMVLSTLPTPFGRKTAISTDTTSFMVARNRGEAHYLCAILNSDIVDSFIRSYS
;
A
#
# COMPACT_ATOMS: atom_id res chain seq x y z
N MET A 1 -13.16 -0.56 -17.21
CA MET A 1 -14.16 0.11 -16.37
C MET A 1 -14.99 0.97 -17.31
N LEU A 2 -16.03 0.37 -17.89
CA LEU A 2 -16.69 0.85 -19.12
C LEU A 2 -18.22 0.87 -19.00
N PHE A 3 -18.83 0.12 -18.07
CA PHE A 3 -20.29 -0.07 -18.07
C PHE A 3 -21.07 1.23 -17.80
N THR A 4 -20.72 1.97 -16.76
CA THR A 4 -21.32 3.28 -16.46
C THR A 4 -21.24 4.23 -17.65
N TYR A 5 -20.07 4.31 -18.29
CA TYR A 5 -19.84 5.21 -19.42
C TYR A 5 -20.55 4.73 -20.69
N ALA A 6 -20.56 3.41 -20.95
CA ALA A 6 -21.30 2.82 -22.05
C ALA A 6 -22.81 3.06 -21.90
N CYS A 7 -23.34 2.98 -20.67
CA CYS A 7 -24.73 3.31 -20.41
C CYS A 7 -25.02 4.80 -20.62
N ALA A 8 -24.12 5.67 -20.14
CA ALA A 8 -24.26 7.11 -20.32
C ALA A 8 -24.13 7.56 -21.78
N ASP A 9 -23.38 6.84 -22.59
CA ASP A 9 -23.23 7.15 -24.01
C ASP A 9 -24.41 6.63 -24.85
N ARG A 10 -24.84 5.38 -24.59
CA ARG A 10 -25.80 4.68 -25.45
C ARG A 10 -27.26 4.88 -25.07
N TYR A 11 -27.56 5.16 -23.80
CA TYR A 11 -28.95 5.15 -23.30
C TYR A 11 -29.42 6.47 -22.70
N LEU A 12 -28.52 7.41 -22.46
CA LEU A 12 -28.87 8.74 -21.95
C LEU A 12 -28.98 9.71 -23.12
N GLU A 13 -30.13 10.36 -23.24
CA GLU A 13 -30.24 11.59 -24.03
C GLU A 13 -29.52 12.76 -23.33
N ASP A 14 -29.23 13.82 -24.08
CA ASP A 14 -28.62 15.02 -23.51
C ASP A 14 -29.51 15.63 -22.42
N GLY A 15 -28.90 15.94 -21.28
CA GLY A 15 -29.63 16.38 -20.08
C GLY A 15 -30.28 15.26 -19.27
N GLY A 16 -30.31 14.02 -19.77
CA GLY A 16 -30.78 12.87 -19.03
C GLY A 16 -29.94 12.58 -17.79
N ILE A 17 -30.52 11.86 -16.82
CA ILE A 17 -29.89 11.52 -15.53
C ILE A 17 -29.82 10.01 -15.35
N LEU A 18 -28.69 9.52 -14.88
CA LEU A 18 -28.43 8.12 -14.57
C LEU A 18 -27.91 8.00 -13.13
N GLY A 19 -28.35 6.95 -12.42
CA GLY A 19 -27.84 6.58 -11.10
C GLY A 19 -27.20 5.21 -11.11
N PHE A 20 -26.09 5.04 -10.40
CA PHE A 20 -25.41 3.75 -10.27
C PHE A 20 -24.96 3.48 -8.84
N VAL A 21 -25.21 2.26 -8.37
CA VAL A 21 -24.48 1.67 -7.24
C VAL A 21 -23.14 1.16 -7.77
N ILE A 22 -22.04 1.62 -7.17
CA ILE A 22 -20.68 1.34 -7.61
C ILE A 22 -19.74 1.16 -6.41
N THR A 23 -18.52 0.70 -6.68
CA THR A 23 -17.46 0.72 -5.65
C THR A 23 -17.00 2.15 -5.38
N HIS A 24 -16.97 2.55 -4.11
CA HIS A 24 -16.47 3.86 -3.65
C HIS A 24 -15.01 4.12 -4.09
N GLU A 25 -14.24 3.06 -4.33
CA GLU A 25 -12.85 3.14 -4.79
C GLU A 25 -12.69 3.88 -6.13
N VAL A 26 -13.73 3.98 -6.97
CA VAL A 26 -13.67 4.79 -8.20
C VAL A 26 -13.45 6.27 -7.90
N PHE A 27 -13.84 6.74 -6.71
CA PHE A 27 -13.67 8.13 -6.28
C PHE A 27 -12.37 8.35 -5.49
N LYS A 28 -11.86 7.32 -4.79
CA LYS A 28 -10.72 7.45 -3.87
C LYS A 28 -9.40 6.90 -4.39
N SER A 29 -9.42 5.83 -5.19
CA SER A 29 -8.18 5.15 -5.61
C SER A 29 -7.39 5.95 -6.64
N LYS A 30 -6.06 6.01 -6.45
CA LYS A 30 -5.11 6.52 -7.45
C LYS A 30 -4.85 5.45 -8.51
N GLY A 31 -4.57 5.86 -9.75
CA GLY A 31 -4.36 4.95 -10.88
C GLY A 31 -5.69 4.47 -11.47
N ALA A 32 -6.18 3.30 -11.06
CA ALA A 32 -7.34 2.66 -11.69
C ALA A 32 -8.62 3.52 -11.69
N GLY A 33 -8.83 4.34 -10.65
CA GLY A 33 -9.97 5.27 -10.58
C GLY A 33 -9.79 6.59 -11.34
N GLU A 34 -8.58 6.94 -11.81
CA GLU A 34 -8.34 8.23 -12.47
C GLU A 34 -9.09 8.33 -13.81
N GLY A 35 -9.11 7.25 -14.58
CA GLY A 35 -9.87 7.20 -15.84
C GLY A 35 -11.38 7.36 -15.62
N PHE A 36 -11.91 6.84 -14.52
CA PHE A 36 -13.33 7.00 -14.17
C PHE A 36 -13.68 8.43 -13.73
N ARG A 37 -12.73 9.15 -13.14
CA ARG A 37 -12.93 10.54 -12.71
C ARG A 37 -12.68 11.57 -13.81
N SER A 38 -12.54 11.13 -15.07
CA SER A 38 -12.50 12.05 -16.22
C SER A 38 -13.85 12.72 -16.43
N PHE A 39 -14.94 11.98 -16.16
CA PHE A 39 -16.32 12.34 -16.47
C PHE A 39 -16.50 12.91 -17.88
N LEU A 40 -15.81 12.28 -18.85
CA LEU A 40 -15.81 12.66 -20.26
C LEU A 40 -15.99 11.40 -21.12
N LEU A 41 -17.02 11.37 -21.97
CA LEU A 41 -17.25 10.23 -22.85
C LEU A 41 -16.11 10.11 -23.88
N PRO A 42 -15.43 8.95 -23.99
CA PRO A 42 -14.19 8.84 -24.77
C PRO A 42 -14.31 9.11 -26.28
N GLU A 43 -15.46 8.86 -26.88
CA GLU A 43 -15.64 8.95 -28.34
C GLU A 43 -16.14 10.34 -28.77
N SER A 44 -16.95 10.99 -27.93
CA SER A 44 -17.64 12.24 -28.27
C SER A 44 -17.13 13.46 -27.50
N ASP A 45 -16.22 13.25 -26.55
CA ASP A 45 -15.82 14.25 -25.55
C ASP A 45 -17.02 14.93 -24.86
N THR A 46 -18.16 14.23 -24.81
CA THR A 46 -19.36 14.76 -24.16
C THR A 46 -19.15 14.71 -22.64
N PRO A 47 -19.33 15.84 -21.95
CA PRO A 47 -19.09 15.90 -20.52
C PRO A 47 -20.23 15.24 -19.73
N LEU A 48 -19.87 14.65 -18.60
CA LEU A 48 -20.79 14.10 -17.61
C LEU A 48 -20.67 14.92 -16.31
N LYS A 49 -21.82 15.36 -15.79
CA LYS A 49 -21.90 16.12 -14.54
C LYS A 49 -22.33 15.21 -13.42
N VAL A 50 -21.44 14.95 -12.48
CA VAL A 50 -21.85 14.30 -11.23
C VAL A 50 -22.73 15.27 -10.45
N LEU A 51 -23.93 14.81 -10.09
CA LEU A 51 -24.90 15.62 -9.34
C LEU A 51 -24.76 15.40 -7.83
N THR A 52 -24.58 14.15 -7.40
CA THR A 52 -24.34 13.79 -5.99
C THR A 52 -23.61 12.45 -5.89
N MET A 53 -22.94 12.23 -4.77
CA MET A 53 -22.38 10.94 -4.37
C MET A 53 -22.80 10.61 -2.95
N GLU A 54 -23.30 9.41 -2.74
CA GLU A 54 -23.55 8.86 -1.41
C GLU A 54 -22.41 7.92 -1.01
N ASP A 55 -21.76 8.24 0.11
CA ASP A 55 -20.78 7.38 0.76
C ASP A 55 -21.52 6.43 1.70
N MET A 56 -21.57 5.15 1.32
CA MET A 56 -22.22 4.08 2.09
C MET A 56 -21.19 3.08 2.65
N VAL A 57 -19.93 3.50 2.81
CA VAL A 57 -18.85 2.61 3.23
C VAL A 57 -19.06 2.09 4.65
N ASP A 58 -19.51 2.94 5.57
CA ASP A 58 -19.87 2.48 6.92
C ASP A 58 -21.23 1.78 6.95
N LEU A 59 -22.20 2.24 6.14
CA LEU A 59 -23.54 1.62 6.04
C LEU A 59 -23.46 0.12 5.69
N LYS A 60 -22.58 -0.25 4.74
CA LYS A 60 -22.40 -1.63 4.24
C LYS A 60 -23.72 -2.33 3.90
N PRO A 61 -24.52 -1.77 2.96
CA PRO A 61 -25.86 -2.28 2.66
C PRO A 61 -25.87 -3.69 2.04
N PHE A 62 -24.74 -4.16 1.50
CA PHE A 62 -24.63 -5.44 0.82
C PHE A 62 -23.75 -6.45 1.56
N GLN A 63 -23.98 -7.74 1.29
CA GLN A 63 -23.13 -8.85 1.72
C GLN A 63 -21.84 -9.00 0.90
N ALA A 64 -21.13 -7.89 0.68
CA ALA A 64 -19.91 -7.86 -0.11
C ALA A 64 -18.76 -7.19 0.66
N ALA A 65 -17.52 -7.57 0.32
CA ALA A 65 -16.32 -6.93 0.86
C ALA A 65 -16.04 -5.54 0.24
N ASN A 66 -16.74 -5.19 -0.84
CA ASN A 66 -16.54 -3.93 -1.57
C ASN A 66 -17.07 -2.74 -0.76
N LYS A 67 -16.35 -1.61 -0.83
CA LYS A 67 -16.81 -0.32 -0.30
C LYS A 67 -17.92 0.22 -1.22
N THR A 68 -19.15 0.36 -0.72
CA THR A 68 -20.30 0.75 -1.55
C THR A 68 -20.45 2.27 -1.64
N SER A 69 -20.79 2.76 -2.83
CA SER A 69 -21.25 4.13 -3.07
C SER A 69 -22.40 4.14 -4.08
N LEU A 70 -23.27 5.13 -3.99
CA LEU A 70 -24.25 5.48 -5.03
C LEU A 70 -23.85 6.83 -5.58
N PHE A 71 -24.02 7.06 -6.87
CA PHE A 71 -23.88 8.40 -7.42
C PHE A 71 -24.83 8.60 -8.57
N THR A 72 -25.11 9.86 -8.89
CA THR A 72 -25.89 10.23 -10.07
C THR A 72 -25.10 11.16 -10.98
N LEU A 73 -25.32 11.00 -12.28
CA LEU A 73 -24.68 11.78 -13.33
C LEU A 73 -25.72 12.31 -14.33
N LYS A 74 -25.45 13.48 -14.89
CA LYS A 74 -26.21 14.12 -15.97
C LYS A 74 -25.34 14.22 -17.23
N ARG A 75 -25.88 13.85 -18.39
CA ARG A 75 -25.19 13.97 -19.68
C ARG A 75 -25.21 15.41 -20.21
N GLY A 76 -24.11 15.85 -20.82
CA GLY A 76 -24.03 17.11 -21.58
C GLY A 76 -23.53 18.32 -20.79
N GLU A 77 -23.26 18.17 -19.50
CA GLU A 77 -22.68 19.23 -18.66
C GLU A 77 -21.40 18.76 -17.98
N PRO A 78 -20.40 19.63 -17.76
CA PRO A 78 -19.21 19.27 -17.00
C PRO A 78 -19.49 19.18 -15.50
N THR A 79 -18.81 18.25 -14.83
CA THR A 79 -18.78 18.20 -13.36
C THR A 79 -18.14 19.46 -12.79
N THR A 80 -18.83 20.10 -11.85
CA THR A 80 -18.35 21.26 -11.10
C THR A 80 -18.10 20.88 -9.65
N TYR A 81 -17.05 21.47 -9.06
CA TYR A 81 -16.67 21.24 -7.67
C TYR A 81 -16.79 22.54 -6.86
N PRO A 82 -17.09 22.47 -5.55
CA PRO A 82 -17.37 21.25 -4.78
C PRO A 82 -18.72 20.61 -5.14
N LEU A 83 -18.77 19.27 -5.20
CA LEU A 83 -20.01 18.52 -5.43
C LEU A 83 -20.59 18.01 -4.09
N PRO A 84 -21.93 17.90 -3.96
CA PRO A 84 -22.56 17.47 -2.72
C PRO A 84 -22.36 15.97 -2.48
N VAL A 85 -22.12 15.63 -1.22
CA VAL A 85 -21.94 14.26 -0.75
C VAL A 85 -22.83 13.99 0.44
N VAL A 86 -23.47 12.83 0.48
CA VAL A 86 -24.17 12.32 1.68
C VAL A 86 -23.38 11.15 2.23
N GLU A 87 -22.81 11.30 3.42
CA GLU A 87 -22.12 10.21 4.12
C GLU A 87 -23.09 9.52 5.08
N TRP A 88 -23.22 8.21 4.94
CA TRP A 88 -24.05 7.36 5.77
C TRP A 88 -23.20 6.64 6.83
N LYS A 89 -23.57 6.84 8.09
CA LYS A 89 -22.96 6.16 9.24
C LYS A 89 -24.00 5.46 10.07
N ARG A 90 -23.68 4.28 10.55
CA ARG A 90 -24.49 3.58 11.55
C ARG A 90 -24.33 4.27 12.89
N LYS A 91 -25.42 4.39 13.64
CA LYS A 91 -25.36 4.89 15.02
C LYS A 91 -24.54 3.94 15.88
N SER A 92 -23.97 4.46 16.97
CA SER A 92 -23.20 3.65 17.92
C SER A 92 -24.01 2.46 18.42
N GLY A 93 -23.40 1.28 18.50
CA GLY A 93 -24.06 0.04 18.92
C GLY A 93 -24.92 -0.64 17.84
N VAL A 94 -25.17 0.02 16.70
CA VAL A 94 -25.88 -0.59 15.58
C VAL A 94 -24.93 -1.53 14.82
N GLY A 95 -25.34 -2.79 14.74
CA GLY A 95 -24.62 -3.82 14.00
C GLY A 95 -24.67 -3.62 12.48
N ARG A 96 -24.55 -4.71 11.72
CA ARG A 96 -24.71 -4.65 10.27
C ARG A 96 -26.17 -4.33 9.92
N VAL A 97 -26.40 -3.49 8.90
CA VAL A 97 -27.72 -3.34 8.28
C VAL A 97 -28.17 -4.68 7.72
N GLN A 98 -29.40 -5.07 8.03
CA GLN A 98 -29.97 -6.34 7.55
C GLN A 98 -30.78 -6.10 6.26
N PRO A 99 -30.78 -7.04 5.30
CA PRO A 99 -31.56 -6.91 4.07
C PRO A 99 -33.07 -6.71 4.28
N GLU A 100 -33.59 -7.17 5.42
CA GLU A 100 -35.01 -7.14 5.76
C GLU A 100 -35.43 -5.84 6.42
N TRP A 101 -34.48 -4.96 6.78
CA TRP A 101 -34.82 -3.68 7.41
C TRP A 101 -35.63 -2.80 6.46
N SER A 102 -36.69 -2.18 7.00
CA SER A 102 -37.41 -1.15 6.25
C SER A 102 -36.54 0.09 6.06
N LEU A 103 -36.90 0.93 5.09
CA LEU A 103 -36.19 2.19 4.87
C LEU A 103 -36.27 3.11 6.10
N GLU A 104 -37.41 3.13 6.79
CA GLU A 104 -37.61 3.85 8.05
C GLU A 104 -36.67 3.33 9.14
N GLU A 105 -36.56 2.01 9.32
CA GLU A 105 -35.63 1.41 10.27
C GLU A 105 -34.18 1.77 9.96
N VAL A 106 -33.81 1.79 8.67
CA VAL A 106 -32.47 2.24 8.24
C VAL A 106 -32.26 3.71 8.61
N PHE A 107 -33.22 4.59 8.37
CA PHE A 107 -33.12 6.01 8.74
C PHE A 107 -33.02 6.23 10.24
N GLU A 108 -33.73 5.44 11.05
CA GLU A 108 -33.67 5.52 12.52
C GLU A 108 -32.33 5.05 13.07
N LYS A 109 -31.74 4.00 12.48
CA LYS A 109 -30.50 3.38 12.95
C LYS A 109 -29.24 3.99 12.34
N THR A 110 -29.37 4.96 11.45
CA THR A 110 -28.25 5.64 10.79
C THR A 110 -28.31 7.15 10.94
N GLU A 111 -27.16 7.77 10.73
CA GLU A 111 -26.96 9.22 10.63
C GLU A 111 -26.44 9.54 9.24
N ARG A 112 -26.87 10.69 8.71
CA ARG A 112 -26.43 11.20 7.42
C ARG A 112 -25.75 12.53 7.61
N ALA A 113 -24.56 12.69 7.05
CA ALA A 113 -23.81 13.94 7.06
C ALA A 113 -23.72 14.52 5.66
N ASN A 114 -24.08 15.81 5.52
CA ASN A 114 -23.87 16.54 4.28
C ASN A 114 -22.43 17.03 4.20
N LEU A 115 -21.69 16.47 3.25
CA LEU A 115 -20.30 16.76 2.95
C LEU A 115 -20.16 17.36 1.55
N GLN A 116 -18.93 17.69 1.19
CA GLN A 116 -18.55 18.12 -0.14
C GLN A 116 -17.38 17.27 -0.64
N ALA A 117 -17.37 16.96 -1.93
CA ALA A 117 -16.22 16.35 -2.62
C ALA A 117 -15.47 17.40 -3.45
N ILE A 118 -14.14 17.37 -3.39
CA ILE A 118 -13.23 18.09 -4.28
C ILE A 118 -12.08 17.17 -4.71
N PRO A 119 -11.44 17.37 -5.88
CA PRO A 119 -10.18 16.71 -6.19
C PRO A 119 -9.12 17.12 -5.17
N VAL A 120 -8.37 16.15 -4.63
CA VAL A 120 -7.32 16.42 -3.64
C VAL A 120 -6.17 17.24 -4.23
N ASN A 121 -5.87 17.04 -5.52
CA ASN A 121 -4.97 17.88 -6.29
C ASN A 121 -5.81 18.77 -7.23
N PRO A 122 -5.87 20.09 -7.01
CA PRO A 122 -6.70 21.00 -7.80
C PRO A 122 -6.26 21.08 -9.27
N ASP A 123 -4.97 20.90 -9.55
CA ASP A 123 -4.41 20.93 -10.90
C ASP A 123 -4.73 19.66 -11.70
N LYS A 124 -5.20 18.60 -11.02
CA LYS A 124 -5.59 17.33 -11.63
C LYS A 124 -6.99 16.95 -11.20
N LYS A 125 -8.00 17.34 -12.00
CA LYS A 125 -9.43 17.03 -11.74
C LYS A 125 -9.72 15.52 -11.58
N THR A 126 -8.90 14.65 -12.18
CA THR A 126 -9.00 13.19 -12.06
C THR A 126 -8.31 12.62 -10.82
N SER A 127 -7.71 13.46 -9.97
CA SER A 127 -7.14 13.05 -8.68
C SER A 127 -8.24 12.52 -7.74
N SER A 128 -7.82 11.78 -6.71
CA SER A 128 -8.73 11.23 -5.70
C SER A 128 -9.59 12.31 -5.08
N TRP A 129 -10.84 12.01 -4.80
CA TRP A 129 -11.74 12.94 -4.14
C TRP A 129 -11.48 13.01 -2.65
N GLN A 130 -11.26 14.22 -2.17
CA GLN A 130 -11.33 14.58 -0.77
C GLN A 130 -12.80 14.86 -0.40
N THR A 131 -13.33 14.16 0.60
CA THR A 131 -14.70 14.34 1.10
C THR A 131 -14.69 14.79 2.55
N ALA A 132 -15.19 15.98 2.84
CA ALA A 132 -15.31 16.50 4.20
C ALA A 132 -16.34 17.64 4.26
N ARG A 133 -16.58 18.20 5.45
CA ARG A 133 -17.40 19.42 5.58
C ARG A 133 -16.64 20.58 4.94
N ARG A 134 -17.37 21.61 4.49
CA ARG A 134 -16.78 22.81 3.87
C ARG A 134 -15.69 23.46 4.71
N ALA A 135 -15.89 23.55 6.03
CA ALA A 135 -14.92 24.11 6.96
C ALA A 135 -13.63 23.27 7.00
N ASP A 136 -13.76 21.94 7.05
CA ASP A 136 -12.63 21.01 7.10
C ASP A 136 -11.84 21.00 5.78
N LEU A 137 -12.52 21.08 4.63
CA LEU A 137 -11.87 21.22 3.33
C LEU A 137 -10.98 22.47 3.30
N ARG A 138 -11.51 23.61 3.76
CA ARG A 138 -10.73 24.87 3.87
C ARG A 138 -9.56 24.75 4.83
N ALA A 139 -9.78 24.17 6.02
CA ALA A 139 -8.75 24.01 7.03
C ALA A 139 -7.61 23.08 6.55
N SER A 140 -7.93 22.06 5.75
CA SER A 140 -6.94 21.10 5.23
C SER A 140 -6.12 21.61 4.05
N GLU A 141 -6.44 22.78 3.49
CA GLU A 141 -5.75 23.31 2.30
C GLU A 141 -4.26 23.54 2.57
N VAL A 142 -3.90 23.93 3.79
CA VAL A 142 -2.50 24.14 4.22
C VAL A 142 -1.66 22.86 4.24
N LEU A 143 -2.29 21.69 4.16
CA LEU A 143 -1.61 20.39 4.14
C LEU A 143 -1.28 19.93 2.71
N LYS A 144 -1.81 20.63 1.70
CA LYS A 144 -1.58 20.34 0.29
C LYS A 144 -0.37 21.12 -0.21
N GLY A 145 0.25 20.61 -1.28
CA GLY A 145 1.36 21.26 -1.95
C GLY A 145 2.51 20.31 -2.22
N THR A 146 3.70 20.87 -2.31
CA THR A 146 4.93 20.12 -2.57
C THR A 146 5.53 19.61 -1.27
N ASN A 147 6.03 18.38 -1.29
CA ASN A 147 6.68 17.75 -0.16
C ASN A 147 8.14 17.43 -0.53
N PRO A 148 9.15 17.98 0.18
CA PRO A 148 10.56 17.66 -0.09
C PRO A 148 10.91 16.22 0.30
N TYR A 149 10.13 15.58 1.17
CA TYR A 149 10.34 14.20 1.58
C TYR A 149 9.76 13.23 0.57
N LYS A 150 10.62 12.32 0.09
CA LYS A 150 10.20 11.25 -0.82
C LYS A 150 9.81 10.00 -0.04
N ALA A 151 8.53 9.66 -0.10
CA ALA A 151 8.02 8.39 0.42
C ALA A 151 8.53 7.22 -0.43
N ARG A 152 8.94 6.14 0.24
CA ARG A 152 9.46 4.92 -0.37
C ARG A 152 8.73 3.71 0.17
N LEU A 153 8.65 2.68 -0.65
CA LEU A 153 8.11 1.40 -0.22
C LEU A 153 9.14 0.68 0.67
N GLY A 154 8.69 0.03 1.74
CA GLY A 154 9.55 -0.86 2.52
C GLY A 154 10.09 -2.05 1.70
N ALA A 155 11.03 -2.78 2.30
CA ALA A 155 11.73 -3.89 1.67
C ALA A 155 10.76 -4.99 1.20
N ARG A 156 10.92 -5.42 -0.06
CA ARG A 156 10.18 -6.56 -0.61
C ARG A 156 10.88 -7.85 -0.19
N VAL A 157 10.28 -8.51 0.79
CA VAL A 157 10.81 -9.70 1.46
C VAL A 157 10.08 -10.97 1.03
N GLU A 158 9.51 -10.99 -0.18
CA GLU A 158 8.81 -12.14 -0.73
C GLU A 158 9.71 -13.13 -1.51
N PRO A 159 9.38 -14.43 -1.47
CA PRO A 159 8.33 -15.06 -0.69
C PRO A 159 8.65 -15.05 0.80
N TYR A 160 7.65 -14.69 1.62
CA TYR A 160 7.81 -14.61 3.07
C TYR A 160 8.32 -15.93 3.64
N GLY A 161 7.88 -17.06 3.11
CA GLY A 161 8.36 -18.38 3.51
C GLY A 161 9.83 -18.68 3.24
N VAL A 162 10.57 -17.85 2.50
CA VAL A 162 12.03 -18.01 2.32
C VAL A 162 12.78 -16.96 3.10
N PHE A 163 12.36 -15.70 3.03
CA PHE A 163 13.13 -14.61 3.61
C PHE A 163 12.75 -14.29 5.05
N TRP A 164 11.58 -14.70 5.55
CA TRP A 164 11.23 -14.48 6.96
C TRP A 164 11.69 -15.66 7.79
N LEU A 165 12.34 -15.36 8.90
CA LEU A 165 13.03 -16.31 9.74
C LEU A 165 12.55 -16.21 11.19
N ARG A 166 12.54 -17.35 11.86
CA ARG A 166 12.55 -17.49 13.31
C ARG A 166 13.95 -17.89 13.73
N ILE A 167 14.53 -17.17 14.68
CA ILE A 167 15.80 -17.56 15.30
C ILE A 167 15.48 -18.51 16.45
N LYS A 168 16.08 -19.70 16.41
CA LYS A 168 15.94 -20.74 17.44
C LYS A 168 17.07 -20.62 18.47
N GLU A 169 18.28 -20.37 17.99
CA GLU A 169 19.49 -20.32 18.82
C GLU A 169 20.53 -19.37 18.20
N VAL A 170 21.27 -18.67 19.06
CA VAL A 170 22.53 -18.00 18.69
C VAL A 170 23.66 -18.88 19.19
N ARG A 171 24.48 -19.38 18.27
CA ARG A 171 25.60 -20.26 18.58
C ARG A 171 26.79 -19.46 19.13
N PRO A 172 27.72 -20.11 19.86
CA PRO A 172 28.95 -19.46 20.34
C PRO A 172 29.86 -18.90 19.24
N ASP A 173 29.71 -19.35 18.00
CA ASP A 173 30.44 -18.88 16.81
C ASP A 173 29.68 -17.79 16.02
N ASP A 174 28.77 -17.08 16.68
CA ASP A 174 27.93 -15.98 16.17
C ASP A 174 27.01 -16.33 14.98
N LYS A 175 26.86 -17.63 14.69
CA LYS A 175 25.92 -18.15 13.69
C LYS A 175 24.55 -18.37 14.30
N LEU A 176 23.53 -18.36 13.44
CA LEU A 176 22.13 -18.46 13.84
C LEU A 176 21.56 -19.81 13.41
N VAL A 177 21.01 -20.56 14.35
CA VAL A 177 20.09 -21.66 14.02
C VAL A 177 18.74 -21.03 13.73
N ILE A 178 18.29 -21.15 12.49
CA ILE A 178 17.06 -20.54 11.99
C ILE A 178 16.05 -21.57 11.55
N GLU A 179 14.80 -21.15 11.48
CA GLU A 179 13.69 -21.85 10.83
C GLU A 179 12.95 -20.83 9.96
N ASN A 180 12.70 -21.17 8.70
CA ASN A 180 11.96 -20.27 7.81
C ASN A 180 10.45 -20.29 8.12
N LEU A 181 9.78 -19.15 8.00
CA LEU A 181 8.33 -19.03 8.21
C LEU A 181 7.54 -19.48 6.98
N HIS A 182 7.74 -20.74 6.60
CA HIS A 182 7.30 -21.37 5.35
C HIS A 182 5.79 -21.23 5.03
N ASP A 183 4.95 -21.10 6.06
CA ASP A 183 3.49 -21.03 6.03
C ASP A 183 2.92 -19.59 6.03
N ARG A 184 3.78 -18.57 6.17
CA ARG A 184 3.35 -17.16 6.25
C ARG A 184 2.77 -16.63 4.93
N GLY A 185 3.15 -17.21 3.80
CA GLY A 185 2.75 -16.79 2.47
C GLY A 185 1.77 -17.76 1.79
N LYS A 186 1.11 -17.30 0.72
CA LYS A 186 0.21 -18.14 -0.09
C LYS A 186 0.92 -19.25 -0.87
N ARG A 187 2.23 -19.11 -1.08
CA ARG A 187 3.03 -20.05 -1.87
C ARG A 187 3.52 -21.17 -0.96
N LYS A 188 3.37 -22.42 -1.39
CA LYS A 188 3.97 -23.56 -0.70
C LYS A 188 5.50 -23.46 -0.78
N VAL A 189 6.14 -23.34 0.38
CA VAL A 189 7.58 -23.32 0.57
C VAL A 189 7.93 -24.45 1.55
N PRO A 190 9.00 -25.24 1.31
CA PRO A 190 9.40 -26.27 2.27
C PRO A 190 9.89 -25.64 3.58
N LEU A 191 9.61 -26.30 4.70
CA LEU A 191 10.20 -25.97 6.00
C LEU A 191 11.66 -26.42 6.00
N VAL A 192 12.55 -25.51 6.36
CA VAL A 192 14.00 -25.70 6.47
C VAL A 192 14.44 -25.10 7.80
N SER A 193 15.07 -25.93 8.62
CA SER A 193 15.76 -25.52 9.83
C SER A 193 17.24 -25.79 9.64
N THR A 194 18.07 -24.75 9.70
CA THR A 194 19.51 -24.86 9.44
C THR A 194 20.29 -23.77 10.17
N THR A 195 21.62 -23.86 10.16
CA THR A 195 22.51 -22.78 10.60
C THR A 195 22.81 -21.85 9.42
N ILE A 196 22.81 -20.53 9.66
CA ILE A 196 23.29 -19.50 8.71
C ILE A 196 24.16 -18.47 9.44
N GLU A 197 24.95 -17.70 8.69
CA GLU A 197 25.67 -16.53 9.19
C GLU A 197 24.69 -15.40 9.58
N SER A 198 25.06 -14.56 10.55
CA SER A 198 24.18 -13.51 11.09
C SER A 198 24.26 -12.18 10.33
N ASP A 199 25.20 -12.05 9.39
CA ASP A 199 25.56 -10.84 8.66
C ASP A 199 24.35 -10.21 7.97
N LEU A 200 23.59 -11.04 7.23
CA LEU A 200 22.46 -10.61 6.42
C LEU A 200 21.10 -10.80 7.09
N VAL A 201 21.09 -11.12 8.39
CA VAL A 201 19.86 -11.27 9.19
C VAL A 201 19.56 -9.99 9.96
N TYR A 202 18.37 -9.44 9.71
CA TYR A 202 17.92 -8.18 10.28
C TYR A 202 16.60 -8.35 11.02
N PRO A 203 16.38 -7.66 12.17
CA PRO A 203 15.05 -7.53 12.75
C PRO A 203 14.18 -6.71 11.79
N ALA A 204 12.91 -7.07 11.67
CA ALA A 204 11.99 -6.45 10.74
C ALA A 204 10.60 -6.25 11.31
N VAL A 205 9.90 -5.26 10.75
CA VAL A 205 8.56 -4.85 11.15
C VAL A 205 7.64 -4.78 9.93
N SER A 206 6.42 -5.29 10.07
CA SER A 206 5.37 -5.15 9.06
C SER A 206 4.36 -4.07 9.45
N GLY A 207 3.48 -3.70 8.53
CA GLY A 207 2.35 -2.83 8.82
C GLY A 207 1.40 -3.42 9.88
N GLY A 208 1.38 -4.74 10.06
CA GLY A 208 0.66 -5.39 11.15
C GLY A 208 1.25 -5.07 12.52
N ASP A 209 2.58 -5.07 12.62
CA ASP A 209 3.31 -4.90 13.89
C ASP A 209 3.44 -3.43 14.33
N LEU A 210 3.38 -2.50 13.39
CA LEU A 210 3.57 -1.07 13.66
C LEU A 210 2.40 -0.54 14.51
N VAL A 211 2.69 0.31 15.49
CA VAL A 211 1.70 1.11 16.21
C VAL A 211 2.13 2.58 16.25
N ARG A 212 1.24 3.46 16.70
CA ARG A 212 1.56 4.88 16.87
C ARG A 212 2.78 5.01 17.80
N PHE A 213 3.84 5.63 17.30
CA PHE A 213 5.12 5.83 18.00
C PHE A 213 5.91 4.57 18.38
N GLY A 214 5.58 3.39 17.87
CA GLY A 214 6.29 2.18 18.26
C GLY A 214 5.95 0.94 17.45
N VAL A 215 6.32 -0.22 18.00
CA VAL A 215 6.11 -1.54 17.40
C VAL A 215 5.67 -2.52 18.47
N GLN A 216 4.70 -3.39 18.15
CA GLN A 216 4.23 -4.44 19.05
C GLN A 216 5.17 -5.64 19.08
N SER A 217 5.65 -6.05 17.91
CA SER A 217 6.50 -7.21 17.72
C SER A 217 7.43 -7.03 16.53
N HIS A 218 8.49 -7.81 16.49
CA HIS A 218 9.37 -7.92 15.32
C HIS A 218 9.62 -9.38 14.98
N PHE A 219 10.03 -9.62 13.76
CA PHE A 219 10.51 -10.91 13.26
C PHE A 219 11.86 -10.70 12.60
N TYR A 220 12.49 -11.76 12.06
CA TYR A 220 13.75 -11.63 11.36
C TYR A 220 13.56 -11.82 9.86
N VAL A 221 14.34 -11.10 9.08
CA VAL A 221 14.42 -11.26 7.63
C VAL A 221 15.85 -11.45 7.18
N LEU A 222 16.04 -12.31 6.19
CA LEU A 222 17.25 -12.42 5.41
C LEU A 222 17.20 -11.40 4.27
N ILE A 223 18.20 -10.50 4.19
CA ILE A 223 18.35 -9.56 3.10
C ILE A 223 19.59 -9.92 2.27
N SER A 224 19.37 -10.69 1.21
CA SER A 224 20.42 -11.14 0.27
C SER A 224 20.69 -10.16 -0.88
N GLN A 225 20.29 -8.91 -0.70
CA GLN A 225 20.39 -7.85 -1.71
C GLN A 225 21.43 -6.83 -1.28
N ASP A 226 22.38 -6.55 -2.16
CA ASP A 226 23.26 -5.41 -2.05
C ASP A 226 22.47 -4.11 -2.26
N ALA A 227 22.56 -3.24 -1.26
CA ALA A 227 21.87 -1.96 -1.19
C ALA A 227 22.37 -0.94 -2.21
N GLU A 228 23.65 -1.03 -2.61
CA GLU A 228 24.28 -0.10 -3.53
C GLU A 228 23.96 -0.47 -4.99
N THR A 229 24.30 -1.68 -5.41
CA THR A 229 24.04 -2.15 -6.78
C THR A 229 22.57 -2.44 -7.04
N ARG A 230 21.77 -2.57 -5.97
CA ARG A 230 20.35 -2.96 -6.00
C ARG A 230 20.15 -4.27 -6.77
N LYS A 231 21.05 -5.22 -6.58
CA LYS A 231 20.98 -6.61 -7.03
C LYS A 231 21.36 -7.55 -5.88
N GLY A 232 21.13 -8.84 -6.04
CA GLY A 232 21.70 -9.82 -5.13
C GLY A 232 23.22 -9.72 -5.12
N TYR A 233 23.85 -9.96 -3.97
CA TYR A 233 25.30 -10.12 -3.88
C TYR A 233 25.80 -11.13 -4.91
N ASP A 234 26.97 -10.91 -5.51
CA ASP A 234 27.55 -11.82 -6.51
C ASP A 234 27.60 -13.27 -5.99
N GLU A 235 27.32 -14.25 -6.86
CA GLU A 235 27.20 -15.65 -6.43
C GLU A 235 28.53 -16.24 -5.92
N GLU A 236 29.67 -15.87 -6.51
CA GLU A 236 30.98 -16.37 -6.12
C GLU A 236 31.42 -15.77 -4.78
N ASP A 237 31.27 -14.45 -4.64
CA ASP A 237 31.57 -13.74 -3.41
C ASP A 237 30.66 -14.19 -2.26
N PHE A 238 29.37 -14.36 -2.54
CA PHE A 238 28.40 -14.74 -1.51
C PHE A 238 28.60 -16.19 -1.06
N ALA A 239 28.91 -17.10 -1.99
CA ALA A 239 29.24 -18.49 -1.66
C ALA A 239 30.56 -18.62 -0.87
N SER A 240 31.53 -17.74 -1.12
CA SER A 240 32.83 -17.77 -0.44
C SER A 240 32.77 -17.16 0.96
N ASN A 241 32.05 -16.04 1.13
CA ASN A 241 32.04 -15.29 2.38
C ASN A 241 30.90 -15.71 3.34
N LEU A 242 29.75 -16.13 2.82
CA LEU A 242 28.58 -16.55 3.62
C LEU A 242 28.03 -17.90 3.10
N PRO A 243 28.85 -18.96 3.12
CA PRO A 243 28.55 -20.24 2.49
C PRO A 243 27.26 -20.90 3.02
N LEU A 244 26.94 -20.76 4.31
CA LEU A 244 25.76 -21.40 4.90
C LEU A 244 24.48 -20.67 4.48
N THR A 245 24.51 -19.34 4.44
CA THR A 245 23.42 -18.51 3.94
C THR A 245 23.17 -18.77 2.45
N TYR A 246 24.24 -18.86 1.65
CA TYR A 246 24.13 -19.23 0.24
C TYR A 246 23.52 -20.63 0.07
N ALA A 247 24.01 -21.63 0.81
CA ALA A 247 23.48 -22.98 0.79
C ALA A 247 21.99 -23.03 1.20
N TYR A 248 21.57 -22.21 2.15
CA TYR A 248 20.15 -22.04 2.49
C TYR A 248 19.33 -21.52 1.31
N LEU A 249 19.79 -20.46 0.62
CA LEU A 249 19.07 -19.89 -0.52
C LEU A 249 19.00 -20.84 -1.73
N VAL A 250 20.07 -21.61 -1.99
CA VAL A 250 20.13 -22.59 -3.08
C VAL A 250 19.00 -23.62 -2.99
N GLN A 251 18.61 -24.04 -1.78
CA GLN A 251 17.47 -24.95 -1.58
C GLN A 251 16.15 -24.41 -2.16
N PHE A 252 16.02 -23.07 -2.26
CA PHE A 252 14.84 -22.40 -2.80
C PHE A 252 15.04 -21.86 -4.22
N LYS A 253 16.16 -22.16 -4.90
CA LYS A 253 16.47 -21.61 -6.24
C LYS A 253 15.30 -21.76 -7.22
N GLY A 254 14.70 -22.96 -7.28
CA GLY A 254 13.55 -23.23 -8.16
C GLY A 254 12.29 -22.40 -7.84
N ILE A 255 12.12 -21.94 -6.60
CA ILE A 255 11.04 -21.02 -6.19
C ILE A 255 11.40 -19.58 -6.54
N LEU A 256 12.63 -19.17 -6.21
CA LEU A 256 13.10 -17.80 -6.31
C LEU A 256 13.20 -17.31 -7.76
N VAL A 257 13.65 -18.16 -8.69
CA VAL A 257 13.71 -17.82 -10.13
C VAL A 257 12.31 -17.60 -10.72
N LYS A 258 11.27 -18.23 -10.17
CA LYS A 258 9.89 -18.14 -10.68
C LYS A 258 9.11 -16.93 -10.12
N ARG A 259 9.74 -16.05 -9.35
CA ARG A 259 9.06 -14.86 -8.80
C ARG A 259 8.78 -13.85 -9.90
N ALA A 260 7.57 -13.31 -9.94
CA ALA A 260 7.19 -12.30 -10.93
C ALA A 260 8.10 -11.06 -10.89
N ALA A 261 8.49 -10.60 -9.69
CA ALA A 261 9.44 -9.50 -9.54
C ALA A 261 10.81 -9.84 -10.14
N TYR A 262 11.30 -11.06 -9.92
CA TYR A 262 12.58 -11.50 -10.48
C TYR A 262 12.54 -11.59 -12.01
N GLN A 263 11.47 -12.17 -12.55
CA GLN A 263 11.23 -12.26 -13.99
C GLN A 263 11.05 -10.89 -14.67
N LYS A 264 10.53 -9.90 -13.95
CA LYS A 264 10.27 -8.57 -14.49
C LYS A 264 11.47 -7.62 -14.41
N TYR A 265 12.20 -7.64 -13.30
CA TYR A 265 13.22 -6.61 -13.01
C TYR A 265 14.66 -7.11 -13.14
N PHE A 266 14.87 -8.43 -13.10
CA PHE A 266 16.20 -9.03 -13.12
C PHE A 266 16.41 -9.94 -14.32
N HIS A 267 15.61 -9.73 -15.37
CA HIS A 267 15.83 -10.31 -16.68
C HIS A 267 15.85 -9.24 -17.75
N LYS A 268 16.64 -9.47 -18.79
CA LYS A 268 16.65 -8.69 -20.03
C LYS A 268 16.09 -9.55 -21.16
N ASP A 269 15.25 -8.96 -21.99
CA ASP A 269 14.77 -9.64 -23.20
C ASP A 269 15.92 -9.80 -24.20
N VAL A 270 16.09 -11.01 -24.71
CA VAL A 270 17.05 -11.34 -25.75
C VAL A 270 16.29 -11.28 -27.08
N THR A 271 16.65 -10.34 -27.93
CA THR A 271 15.97 -10.12 -29.22
C THR A 271 16.82 -10.58 -30.39
N LYS A 272 16.21 -11.27 -31.35
CA LYS A 272 16.80 -11.60 -32.66
C LYS A 272 15.83 -11.19 -33.76
N ASN A 273 16.32 -10.44 -34.74
CA ASN A 273 15.52 -9.92 -35.87
C ASN A 273 14.23 -9.19 -35.41
N GLY A 274 14.33 -8.35 -34.37
CA GLY A 274 13.19 -7.58 -33.84
C GLY A 274 12.18 -8.37 -33.00
N SER A 275 12.38 -9.68 -32.83
CA SER A 275 11.51 -10.54 -32.00
C SER A 275 12.22 -10.97 -30.72
N VAL A 276 11.50 -10.95 -29.59
CA VAL A 276 11.99 -11.50 -28.31
C VAL A 276 12.04 -13.02 -28.42
N ILE A 277 13.24 -13.60 -28.40
CA ILE A 277 13.48 -15.04 -28.51
C ILE A 277 13.77 -15.70 -27.16
N GLY A 278 14.01 -14.90 -26.11
CA GLY A 278 14.28 -15.43 -24.78
C GLY A 278 14.44 -14.31 -23.74
N LYS A 279 14.73 -14.72 -22.51
CA LYS A 279 15.05 -13.83 -21.40
C LYS A 279 16.31 -14.32 -20.70
N GLU A 280 17.21 -13.41 -20.41
CA GLU A 280 18.48 -13.68 -19.73
C GLU A 280 18.48 -13.03 -18.35
N ALA A 281 18.89 -13.77 -17.33
CA ALA A 281 19.01 -13.25 -15.98
C ALA A 281 20.21 -12.30 -15.88
N ILE A 282 20.02 -11.12 -15.29
CA ILE A 282 21.05 -10.08 -15.12
C ILE A 282 21.40 -9.81 -13.65
N ALA A 283 20.91 -10.66 -12.75
CA ALA A 283 21.18 -10.63 -11.33
C ALA A 283 20.98 -12.04 -10.70
N PRO A 284 21.64 -12.35 -9.57
CA PRO A 284 21.53 -13.64 -8.89
C PRO A 284 20.09 -14.02 -8.54
N PHE A 285 19.79 -15.31 -8.51
CA PHE A 285 18.41 -15.83 -8.35
C PHE A 285 17.69 -15.36 -7.07
N TYR A 286 18.44 -15.01 -6.03
CA TYR A 286 17.97 -14.49 -4.75
C TYR A 286 17.85 -12.96 -4.69
N SER A 287 18.01 -12.24 -5.80
CA SER A 287 17.87 -10.78 -5.84
C SER A 287 16.50 -10.30 -5.37
N MET A 288 16.45 -9.38 -4.42
CA MET A 288 15.22 -8.85 -3.80
C MET A 288 14.84 -7.50 -4.42
N TYR A 289 13.69 -6.93 -4.07
CA TYR A 289 13.21 -5.66 -4.65
C TYR A 289 13.03 -4.58 -3.58
N ASN A 290 13.01 -3.29 -3.98
CA ASN A 290 12.83 -2.16 -3.07
C ASN A 290 13.73 -2.16 -1.82
N ILE A 291 14.97 -2.61 -2.00
CA ILE A 291 16.04 -2.51 -1.00
C ILE A 291 17.13 -1.63 -1.60
N SER A 292 17.55 -0.63 -0.83
CA SER A 292 18.62 0.29 -1.17
C SER A 292 19.28 0.82 0.10
N GLU A 293 20.30 1.67 -0.01
CA GLU A 293 20.99 2.26 1.17
C GLU A 293 20.00 2.91 2.14
N GLU A 294 18.99 3.58 1.60
CA GLU A 294 17.93 4.23 2.39
C GLU A 294 17.11 3.25 3.23
N THR A 295 17.00 1.98 2.81
CA THR A 295 16.39 0.90 3.58
C THR A 295 17.17 0.64 4.87
N PHE A 296 18.44 1.01 4.96
CA PHE A 296 19.31 0.81 6.12
C PHE A 296 19.62 2.10 6.89
N SER A 297 19.03 3.24 6.51
CA SER A 297 19.29 4.52 7.16
C SER A 297 18.91 4.53 8.66
N SER A 298 19.70 5.23 9.48
CA SER A 298 19.53 5.31 10.93
C SER A 298 18.24 6.01 11.37
N TYR A 299 17.69 6.91 10.56
CA TYR A 299 16.54 7.74 10.91
C TYR A 299 15.46 7.64 9.85
N ARG A 300 14.65 6.57 9.93
CA ARG A 300 13.50 6.38 9.04
C ARG A 300 12.21 6.65 9.79
N VAL A 301 11.34 7.46 9.21
CA VAL A 301 9.94 7.58 9.66
C VAL A 301 9.12 6.63 8.83
N VAL A 302 8.53 5.62 9.47
CA VAL A 302 7.81 4.50 8.84
C VAL A 302 6.34 4.58 9.20
N TRP A 303 5.44 4.27 8.26
CA TRP A 303 3.99 4.20 8.49
C TRP A 303 3.32 3.04 7.75
N LYS A 304 2.12 2.67 8.21
CA LYS A 304 1.30 1.62 7.58
C LYS A 304 0.78 2.05 6.22
N ARG A 305 0.79 1.15 5.24
CA ARG A 305 0.13 1.38 3.94
C ARG A 305 -1.35 1.06 3.94
N MET A 306 -1.79 0.17 4.82
CA MET A 306 -3.16 -0.32 4.90
C MET A 306 -3.62 -0.21 6.35
N ALA A 307 -4.35 0.85 6.67
CA ALA A 307 -4.87 1.10 8.01
C ALA A 307 -6.09 2.02 7.94
N SER A 308 -6.96 1.94 8.96
CA SER A 308 -8.10 2.85 9.13
C SER A 308 -7.72 4.22 9.69
N LYS A 309 -6.52 4.33 10.27
CA LYS A 309 -5.91 5.54 10.81
C LYS A 309 -4.42 5.56 10.52
N MET A 310 -3.86 6.75 10.40
CA MET A 310 -2.43 6.95 10.30
C MET A 310 -1.74 6.45 11.58
N ALA A 311 -0.71 5.65 11.37
CA ALA A 311 0.17 5.18 12.42
C ALA A 311 1.59 5.21 11.86
N ALA A 312 2.41 6.07 12.45
CA ALA A 312 3.80 6.27 12.11
C ALA A 312 4.71 6.06 13.33
N MET A 313 5.97 5.71 13.09
CA MET A 313 7.01 5.61 14.10
C MET A 313 8.38 5.96 13.51
N VAL A 314 9.35 6.27 14.39
CA VAL A 314 10.76 6.36 14.00
C VAL A 314 11.40 4.98 14.13
N LEU A 315 11.76 4.35 13.01
CA LEU A 315 12.46 3.08 12.96
C LEU A 315 13.97 3.30 12.81
N SER A 316 14.74 2.68 13.70
CA SER A 316 16.19 2.79 13.75
C SER A 316 16.83 1.42 13.99
N THR A 317 17.48 1.21 15.13
CA THR A 317 18.10 -0.06 15.52
C THR A 317 17.28 -0.74 16.60
N LEU A 318 17.19 -2.07 16.52
CA LEU A 318 16.54 -2.90 17.54
C LEU A 318 17.57 -3.85 18.18
N PRO A 319 17.44 -4.13 19.48
CA PRO A 319 18.21 -5.19 20.11
C PRO A 319 17.79 -6.55 19.53
N THR A 320 18.76 -7.42 19.30
CA THR A 320 18.57 -8.81 18.91
C THR A 320 19.37 -9.72 19.84
N PRO A 321 19.11 -11.04 19.87
CA PRO A 321 19.93 -12.00 20.61
C PRO A 321 21.40 -12.05 20.18
N PHE A 322 21.76 -11.43 19.05
CA PHE A 322 23.08 -11.45 18.41
C PHE A 322 23.59 -10.02 18.15
N GLY A 323 23.22 -9.09 19.04
CA GLY A 323 23.67 -7.70 19.01
C GLY A 323 22.61 -6.69 18.61
N ARG A 324 23.03 -5.45 18.31
CA ARG A 324 22.11 -4.41 17.81
C ARG A 324 22.18 -4.37 16.30
N LYS A 325 21.03 -4.50 15.63
CA LYS A 325 20.94 -4.45 14.16
C LYS A 325 19.96 -3.37 13.72
N THR A 326 20.21 -2.81 12.54
CA THR A 326 19.27 -1.91 11.86
C THR A 326 17.97 -2.66 11.58
N ALA A 327 16.84 -2.09 12.01
CA ALA A 327 15.54 -2.70 11.78
C ALA A 327 15.02 -2.38 10.38
N ILE A 328 14.37 -3.35 9.73
CA ILE A 328 13.89 -3.23 8.35
C ILE A 328 12.37 -3.15 8.33
N SER A 329 11.81 -2.17 7.63
CA SER A 329 10.36 -2.12 7.40
C SER A 329 10.01 -2.84 6.09
N THR A 330 8.97 -3.67 6.10
CA THR A 330 8.61 -4.48 4.90
C THR A 330 7.67 -3.74 3.95
N ASP A 331 7.38 -4.34 2.80
CA ASP A 331 6.54 -3.79 1.72
C ASP A 331 5.06 -3.49 2.10
N THR A 332 4.66 -3.87 3.31
CA THR A 332 3.39 -3.47 3.94
C THR A 332 3.45 -2.08 4.61
N THR A 333 4.63 -1.47 4.61
CA THR A 333 4.94 -0.15 5.15
C THR A 333 5.47 0.78 4.06
N SER A 334 5.36 2.08 4.29
CA SER A 334 6.11 3.09 3.57
C SER A 334 7.01 3.83 4.56
N PHE A 335 8.08 4.43 4.06
CA PHE A 335 8.97 5.22 4.89
C PHE A 335 9.54 6.43 4.16
N MET A 336 10.07 7.37 4.94
CA MET A 336 10.95 8.45 4.47
C MET A 336 12.18 8.53 5.36
N VAL A 337 13.28 9.02 4.80
CA VAL A 337 14.54 9.21 5.52
C VAL A 337 14.61 10.65 6.02
N ALA A 338 14.97 10.81 7.30
CA ALA A 338 15.30 12.09 7.91
C ALA A 338 16.82 12.23 8.07
N ARG A 339 17.30 13.47 8.13
CA ARG A 339 18.72 13.80 8.29
C ARG A 339 19.23 13.47 9.68
N ASN A 340 18.39 13.62 10.70
CA ASN A 340 18.76 13.36 12.09
C ASN A 340 17.56 12.93 12.94
N ARG A 341 17.85 12.56 14.19
CA ARG A 341 16.86 12.12 15.18
C ARG A 341 15.76 13.15 15.43
N GLY A 342 16.11 14.42 15.58
CA GLY A 342 15.15 15.49 15.87
C GLY A 342 14.13 15.67 14.74
N GLU A 343 14.62 15.73 13.50
CA GLU A 343 13.77 15.79 12.30
C GLU A 343 12.87 14.55 12.17
N ALA A 344 13.40 13.36 12.43
CA ALA A 344 12.60 12.13 12.39
C ALA A 344 11.43 12.15 13.39
N HIS A 345 11.69 12.54 14.65
CA HIS A 345 10.63 12.60 15.66
C HIS A 345 9.63 13.72 15.39
N TYR A 346 10.08 14.87 14.89
CA TYR A 346 9.19 15.96 14.47
C TYR A 346 8.22 15.50 13.38
N LEU A 347 8.75 14.89 12.31
CA LEU A 347 7.94 14.37 11.21
C LEU A 347 7.00 13.24 11.67
N CYS A 348 7.48 12.35 12.55
CA CYS A 348 6.67 11.29 13.13
C CYS A 348 5.50 11.85 13.96
N ALA A 349 5.73 12.91 14.74
CA ALA A 349 4.68 13.59 15.50
C ALA A 349 3.63 14.22 14.58
N ILE A 350 4.07 14.90 13.50
CA ILE A 350 3.17 15.48 12.49
C ILE A 350 2.31 14.39 11.84
N LEU A 351 2.91 13.29 11.37
CA LEU A 351 2.16 12.21 10.72
C LEU A 351 1.11 11.60 11.65
N ASN A 352 1.39 11.53 12.96
CA ASN A 352 0.47 11.00 13.96
C ASN A 352 -0.49 12.04 14.54
N SER A 353 -0.55 13.26 13.98
CA SER A 353 -1.48 14.31 14.42
C SER A 353 -2.87 14.09 13.84
N ASP A 354 -3.90 14.53 14.58
CA ASP A 354 -5.30 14.36 14.17
C ASP A 354 -5.63 15.11 12.88
N ILE A 355 -4.97 16.25 12.63
CA ILE A 355 -5.14 17.04 11.40
C ILE A 355 -4.64 16.27 10.17
N VAL A 356 -3.50 15.58 10.26
CA VAL A 356 -2.97 14.75 9.17
C VAL A 356 -3.78 13.48 9.00
N ASP A 357 -4.16 12.80 10.10
CA ASP A 357 -5.02 11.61 10.04
C ASP A 357 -6.36 11.92 9.36
N SER A 358 -7.03 12.99 9.80
CA SER A 358 -8.32 13.42 9.26
C SER A 358 -8.21 13.79 7.78
N PHE A 359 -7.14 14.49 7.39
CA PHE A 359 -6.88 14.82 6.00
C PHE A 359 -6.70 13.56 5.14
N ILE A 360 -5.84 12.62 5.54
CA ILE A 360 -5.59 11.39 4.77
C ILE A 360 -6.87 10.57 4.63
N ARG A 361 -7.61 10.40 5.72
CA ARG A 361 -8.88 9.65 5.73
C ARG A 361 -9.95 10.27 4.84
N SER A 362 -9.91 11.58 4.61
CA SER A 362 -10.89 12.25 3.75
C SER A 362 -10.76 11.87 2.27
N TYR A 363 -9.64 11.29 1.82
CA TYR A 363 -9.45 10.86 0.42
C TYR A 363 -8.99 9.40 0.23
N SER A 364 -8.95 8.59 1.29
CA SER A 364 -8.46 7.19 1.28
C SER A 364 -9.53 6.12 1.44
#